data_AF-A0A6L8U2I9-F1
#
_entry.id   AF-A0A6L8U2I9-F1
#
_cell.length_a   1.000
_cell.length_b   1.000
_cell.length_c   1.000
_cell.angle_alpha   90.00
_cell.angle_beta   90.00
_cell.angle_gamma   90.00
#
_symmetry.space_group_name_H-M   'P 1'
#
loop_
_entity.id
_entity.type
_entity.pdbx_description
1 polymer ?
#
loop_
_entity_poly.entity_id
_entity_poly.type
_entity_poly.pdbx_seq_one_letter_code
_entity_poly.pdbx_strand_id
1 'polypeptide(L)'
;MKKSSISRRNFLGKAATVGVAGVVVPTIITSCARETKKVVEVPTFLDQAPDGPVLKAGIIGCGGRGTGAALDFLNAGPNLQVTALGDTFQDRVDSCKARILKEKNQEVPAENCFVGFDAYQKVIDSGVDIVILAT
;
A
#
# COMPACT_ATOMS: atom_id res chain seq x y z
N MET A 1 -4.39 -38.32 -19.44
CA MET A 1 -3.97 -36.92 -19.73
C MET A 1 -2.66 -36.66 -18.97
N LYS A 2 -1.51 -36.56 -19.65
CA LYS A 2 -0.20 -36.36 -19.01
C LYS A 2 0.00 -34.87 -18.71
N LYS A 3 0.17 -34.53 -17.43
CA LYS A 3 0.51 -33.16 -16.96
C LYS A 3 1.92 -32.80 -17.43
N SER A 4 2.08 -31.65 -18.08
CA SER A 4 3.39 -31.08 -18.42
C SER A 4 4.10 -30.57 -17.16
N SER A 5 5.35 -30.99 -16.94
CA SER A 5 6.17 -30.66 -15.76
C SER A 5 7.21 -29.58 -16.04
N ILE A 6 6.80 -28.51 -16.73
CA ILE A 6 7.67 -27.34 -16.91
C ILE A 6 7.48 -26.40 -15.72
N SER A 7 8.52 -26.29 -14.90
CA SER A 7 8.62 -25.36 -13.78
C SER A 7 9.78 -24.39 -14.04
N ARG A 8 9.63 -23.15 -13.57
CA ARG A 8 10.59 -22.05 -13.75
C ARG A 8 12.04 -22.44 -13.39
N ARG A 9 12.20 -23.33 -12.40
CA ARG A 9 13.50 -23.89 -11.98
C ARG A 9 14.16 -24.78 -13.05
N ASN A 10 13.38 -25.56 -13.80
CA ASN A 10 13.88 -26.43 -14.87
C ASN A 10 14.24 -25.66 -16.15
N PHE A 11 13.74 -24.43 -16.30
CA PHE A 11 14.09 -23.56 -17.42
C PHE A 11 15.45 -22.88 -17.18
N LEU A 12 15.64 -22.31 -15.99
CA LEU A 12 16.89 -21.64 -15.60
C LEU A 12 18.05 -22.63 -15.47
N GLY A 13 17.81 -23.84 -14.95
CA GLY A 13 18.86 -24.86 -14.82
C GLY A 13 19.36 -25.42 -16.15
N LYS A 14 18.56 -25.38 -17.23
CA LYS A 14 18.95 -25.90 -18.55
C LYS A 14 19.67 -24.89 -19.44
N ALA A 15 19.63 -23.60 -19.10
CA ALA A 15 20.32 -22.56 -19.86
C ALA A 15 21.85 -22.52 -19.60
N ALA A 16 22.31 -23.13 -18.49
CA ALA A 16 23.71 -23.06 -18.07
C ALA A 16 24.63 -24.15 -18.69
N THR A 17 24.10 -25.12 -19.44
CA THR A 17 24.84 -26.33 -19.84
C THR A 17 25.19 -26.44 -21.34
N VAL A 18 24.93 -25.42 -22.17
CA VAL A 18 25.21 -25.45 -23.62
C VAL A 18 26.58 -24.84 -23.99
N GLY A 19 27.52 -24.70 -23.04
CA GLY A 19 28.72 -23.87 -23.23
C GLY A 19 30.09 -24.54 -23.30
N VAL A 20 30.22 -25.87 -23.33
CA VAL A 20 31.55 -26.53 -23.12
C VAL A 20 32.01 -27.53 -24.18
N ALA A 21 31.48 -27.53 -25.41
CA ALA A 21 32.10 -28.34 -26.48
C ALA A 21 31.95 -27.73 -27.89
N GLY A 22 33.05 -27.16 -28.41
CA GLY A 22 33.31 -27.09 -29.87
C GLY A 22 33.38 -25.69 -30.51
N VAL A 23 34.62 -25.24 -30.77
CA VAL A 23 35.10 -24.14 -31.65
C VAL A 23 34.36 -24.16 -33.02
N VAL A 24 33.91 -23.06 -33.68
CA VAL A 24 34.65 -22.02 -34.41
C VAL A 24 33.66 -20.90 -34.86
N VAL A 25 33.89 -19.63 -34.51
CA VAL A 25 33.86 -18.41 -35.39
C VAL A 25 34.39 -17.22 -34.55
N PRO A 26 35.53 -16.60 -34.92
CA PRO A 26 36.15 -15.51 -34.17
C PRO A 26 35.70 -14.12 -34.66
N THR A 27 34.40 -13.81 -34.62
CA THR A 27 33.92 -12.50 -35.13
C THR A 27 32.77 -11.88 -34.32
N ILE A 28 32.91 -11.70 -32.99
CA ILE A 28 32.28 -10.55 -32.30
C ILE A 28 33.06 -10.14 -31.03
N ILE A 29 34.38 -9.95 -31.14
CA ILE A 29 35.15 -9.25 -30.08
C ILE A 29 35.17 -7.72 -30.28
N THR A 30 34.21 -7.17 -31.03
CA THR A 30 34.09 -5.71 -31.18
C THR A 30 33.51 -5.12 -29.92
N SER A 31 34.45 -4.65 -29.10
CA SER A 31 34.34 -3.39 -28.36
C SER A 31 33.15 -3.34 -27.43
N CYS A 32 33.33 -3.90 -26.23
CA CYS A 32 32.75 -3.31 -25.04
C CYS A 32 33.18 -1.83 -25.02
N ALA A 33 32.36 -0.95 -25.61
CA ALA A 33 32.35 0.44 -25.23
C ALA A 33 32.14 0.41 -23.71
N ARG A 34 33.17 0.79 -22.97
CA ARG A 34 33.09 0.97 -21.53
C ARG A 34 32.19 2.18 -21.34
N GLU A 35 30.88 1.98 -21.43
CA GLU A 35 29.93 2.96 -20.94
C GLU A 35 30.25 3.11 -19.47
N THR A 36 30.80 4.26 -19.14
CA THR A 36 30.81 4.78 -17.78
C THR A 36 29.36 4.66 -17.32
N LYS A 37 29.06 3.63 -16.52
CA LYS A 37 27.77 3.49 -15.85
C LYS A 37 27.55 4.83 -15.15
N LYS A 38 26.69 5.68 -15.71
CA LYS A 38 26.15 6.82 -14.99
C LYS A 38 25.47 6.20 -13.79
N VAL A 39 26.11 6.30 -12.63
CA VAL A 39 25.50 5.94 -11.37
C VAL A 39 24.39 6.95 -11.19
N VAL A 40 23.18 6.54 -11.56
CA VAL A 40 21.98 7.32 -11.26
C VAL A 40 21.84 7.21 -9.75
N GLU A 41 22.01 8.32 -9.03
CA GLU A 41 21.60 8.42 -7.64
C GLU A 41 20.09 8.19 -7.61
N VAL A 42 19.70 6.97 -7.25
CA VAL A 42 18.31 6.64 -6.96
C VAL A 42 17.99 7.29 -5.62
N PRO A 43 16.96 8.14 -5.53
CA PRO A 43 16.56 8.71 -4.26
C PRO A 43 16.17 7.58 -3.31
N THR A 44 16.52 7.74 -2.03
CA THR A 44 16.09 6.84 -0.97
C THR A 44 14.59 7.02 -0.76
N PHE A 45 13.83 5.95 -1.02
CA PHE A 45 12.41 5.91 -0.68
C PHE A 45 12.27 5.56 0.80
N LEU A 46 11.57 6.39 1.56
CA LEU A 46 11.25 6.10 2.95
C LEU A 46 10.07 5.13 3.04
N ASP A 47 10.08 4.28 4.07
CA ASP A 47 8.96 3.35 4.35
C ASP A 47 7.71 4.09 4.87
N GLN A 48 7.91 5.29 5.41
CA GLN A 48 6.87 6.17 5.95
C GLN A 48 7.12 7.62 5.51
N ALA A 49 6.06 8.41 5.50
CA ALA A 49 6.14 9.84 5.33
C ALA A 49 7.00 10.46 6.45
N PRO A 50 7.81 11.49 6.12
CA PRO A 50 8.56 12.24 7.12
C PRO A 50 7.62 12.99 8.06
N ASP A 51 8.18 13.53 9.15
CA ASP A 51 7.44 14.37 10.09
C ASP A 51 6.83 15.60 9.41
N GLY A 52 5.62 15.97 9.84
CA GLY A 52 4.81 16.99 9.20
C GLY A 52 3.66 17.49 10.09
N PRO A 53 2.81 18.40 9.60
CA PRO A 53 1.66 18.86 10.37
C PRO A 53 0.70 17.72 10.68
N VAL A 54 -0.09 17.87 11.76
CA VAL A 54 -1.15 16.90 12.07
C VAL A 54 -2.19 16.90 10.98
N LEU A 55 -2.55 15.72 10.48
CA LEU A 55 -3.62 15.54 9.50
C LEU A 55 -4.76 14.70 10.10
N LYS A 56 -5.97 15.24 10.03
CA LYS A 56 -7.20 14.60 10.50
C LYS A 56 -7.96 14.01 9.32
N ALA A 57 -8.15 12.70 9.35
CA ALA A 57 -8.89 11.95 8.35
C ALA A 57 -10.30 11.63 8.83
N GLY A 58 -11.26 11.76 7.91
CA GLY A 58 -12.60 11.20 8.00
C GLY A 58 -12.74 9.97 7.11
N ILE A 59 -13.33 8.88 7.61
CA ILE A 59 -13.54 7.65 6.85
C ILE A 59 -15.03 7.56 6.45
N ILE A 60 -15.29 7.40 5.15
CA ILE A 60 -16.63 7.17 4.61
C ILE A 60 -16.67 5.77 3.99
N GLY A 61 -17.50 4.92 4.59
CA GLY A 61 -17.50 3.48 4.37
C GLY A 61 -16.61 2.78 5.41
N CYS A 62 -17.19 2.30 6.50
CA CYS A 62 -16.50 1.65 7.62
C CYS A 62 -16.43 0.12 7.48
N GLY A 63 -16.63 -0.41 6.27
CA GLY A 63 -16.46 -1.82 5.96
C GLY A 63 -15.00 -2.27 6.00
N GLY A 64 -14.72 -3.49 5.50
CA GLY A 64 -13.37 -4.07 5.52
C GLY A 64 -12.32 -3.21 4.79
N ARG A 65 -12.69 -2.59 3.66
CA ARG A 65 -11.78 -1.71 2.90
C ARG A 65 -11.51 -0.41 3.63
N GLY A 66 -12.55 0.29 4.10
CA GLY A 66 -12.34 1.54 4.81
C GLY A 66 -11.65 1.38 6.16
N THR A 67 -11.90 0.28 6.87
CA THR A 67 -11.11 -0.03 8.07
C THR A 67 -9.64 -0.28 7.71
N GLY A 68 -9.37 -1.03 6.63
CA GLY A 68 -8.00 -1.23 6.14
C GLY A 68 -7.33 0.09 5.76
N ALA A 69 -8.02 0.93 5.00
CA ALA A 69 -7.53 2.24 4.58
C ALA A 69 -7.26 3.18 5.77
N ALA A 70 -8.11 3.15 6.80
CA ALA A 70 -7.88 3.90 8.04
C ALA A 70 -6.58 3.45 8.74
N LEU A 71 -6.33 2.14 8.80
CA LEU A 71 -5.12 1.59 9.40
C LEU A 71 -3.87 1.87 8.55
N ASP A 72 -3.99 1.76 7.22
CA ASP A 72 -2.92 2.09 6.28
C ASP A 72 -2.55 3.57 6.37
N PHE A 73 -3.56 4.45 6.46
CA PHE A 73 -3.35 5.88 6.73
C PHE A 73 -2.57 6.08 8.03
N LEU A 74 -3.01 5.49 9.13
CA LEU A 74 -2.31 5.61 10.42
C LEU A 74 -0.91 4.93 10.44
N ASN A 75 -0.63 4.03 9.51
CA ASN A 75 0.69 3.43 9.31
C ASN A 75 1.60 4.27 8.40
N ALA A 76 1.05 5.23 7.66
CA ALA A 76 1.78 5.93 6.62
C ALA A 76 2.83 6.89 7.17
N GLY A 77 2.73 7.33 8.43
CA GLY A 77 3.70 8.23 9.04
C GLY A 77 3.25 8.80 10.39
N PRO A 78 4.06 9.69 10.99
CA PRO A 78 3.72 10.37 12.23
C PRO A 78 2.60 11.41 12.04
N ASN A 79 1.99 11.83 13.14
CA ASN A 79 1.00 12.92 13.21
C ASN A 79 -0.29 12.69 12.41
N LEU A 80 -0.67 11.43 12.16
CA LEU A 80 -1.91 11.07 11.47
C LEU A 80 -3.01 10.66 12.45
N GLN A 81 -4.20 11.22 12.27
CA GLN A 81 -5.35 10.97 13.14
C GLN A 81 -6.62 10.67 12.34
N VAL A 82 -7.38 9.67 12.76
CA VAL A 82 -8.76 9.44 12.30
C VAL A 82 -9.68 10.08 13.34
N THR A 83 -10.44 11.09 12.92
CA THR A 83 -11.27 11.90 13.84
C THR A 83 -12.77 11.78 13.57
N ALA A 84 -13.16 11.19 12.44
CA ALA A 84 -14.55 10.97 12.09
C ALA A 84 -14.76 9.68 11.29
N LEU A 85 -15.89 9.02 11.52
CA LEU A 85 -16.31 7.79 10.84
C LEU A 85 -17.74 7.95 10.35
N GLY A 86 -18.03 7.44 9.15
CA GLY A 86 -19.36 7.48 8.56
C GLY A 86 -19.67 6.22 7.77
N ASP A 87 -20.81 5.58 8.05
CA ASP A 87 -21.35 4.46 7.26
C ASP A 87 -22.89 4.48 7.33
N THR A 88 -23.55 3.71 6.46
CA THR A 88 -25.00 3.48 6.57
C THR A 88 -25.34 2.48 7.68
N PHE A 89 -24.40 1.64 8.11
CA PHE A 89 -24.62 0.57 9.09
C PHE A 89 -23.82 0.78 10.38
N GLN A 90 -24.49 0.71 11.53
CA GLN A 90 -23.89 0.94 12.86
C GLN A 90 -22.78 -0.07 13.21
N ASP A 91 -23.02 -1.35 12.92
CA ASP A 91 -22.07 -2.44 13.21
C ASP A 91 -20.71 -2.22 12.54
N ARG A 92 -20.70 -1.61 11.34
CA ARG A 92 -19.48 -1.27 10.61
C ARG A 92 -18.72 -0.14 11.26
N VAL A 93 -19.42 0.92 11.68
CA VAL A 93 -18.79 2.04 12.40
C VAL A 93 -18.18 1.55 13.71
N ASP A 94 -18.91 0.76 14.49
CA ASP A 94 -18.45 0.21 15.76
C ASP A 94 -17.25 -0.71 15.58
N SER A 95 -17.30 -1.60 14.57
CA SER A 95 -16.20 -2.51 14.26
C SER A 95 -14.94 -1.75 13.83
N CYS A 96 -15.08 -0.75 12.95
CA CYS A 96 -13.97 0.10 12.50
C CYS A 96 -13.36 0.85 13.67
N LYS A 97 -14.18 1.53 14.50
CA LYS A 97 -13.75 2.25 15.70
C LYS A 97 -13.00 1.33 16.66
N ALA A 98 -13.54 0.15 16.96
CA ALA A 98 -12.91 -0.82 17.85
C ALA A 98 -11.56 -1.31 17.31
N ARG A 99 -11.44 -1.51 16.00
CA ARG A 99 -10.17 -1.92 15.36
C ARG A 99 -9.12 -0.81 15.40
N ILE A 100 -9.50 0.43 15.11
CA ILE A 100 -8.59 1.59 15.22
C ILE A 100 -8.08 1.72 16.65
N LEU A 101 -8.97 1.65 17.65
CA LEU A 101 -8.57 1.71 19.06
C LEU A 101 -7.63 0.56 19.43
N LYS A 102 -7.95 -0.67 19.03
CA LYS A 102 -7.15 -1.86 19.36
C LYS A 102 -5.76 -1.85 18.70
N GLU A 103 -5.66 -1.48 17.43
CA GLU A 103 -4.42 -1.60 16.65
C GLU A 103 -3.56 -0.34 16.69
N LYS A 104 -4.16 0.83 16.95
CA LYS A 104 -3.49 2.14 16.89
C LYS A 104 -3.57 2.93 18.20
N ASN A 105 -4.31 2.44 19.19
CA ASN A 105 -4.53 3.13 20.45
C ASN A 105 -5.02 4.58 20.25
N GLN A 106 -5.84 4.77 19.22
CA GLN A 106 -6.42 6.05 18.85
C GLN A 106 -7.93 5.97 19.00
N GLU A 107 -8.48 6.90 19.77
CA GLU A 107 -9.92 6.98 20.01
C GLU A 107 -10.56 7.94 19.01
N VAL A 108 -11.63 7.47 18.35
CA VAL A 108 -12.50 8.34 17.55
C VAL A 108 -13.64 8.82 18.45
N PRO A 109 -13.85 10.14 18.60
CA PRO A 109 -14.95 10.69 19.40
C PRO A 109 -16.30 10.10 18.98
N ALA A 110 -17.15 9.74 19.94
CA ALA A 110 -18.43 9.10 19.64
C ALA A 110 -19.39 10.05 18.90
N GLU A 111 -19.31 11.34 19.20
CA GLU A 111 -20.01 12.42 18.50
C GLU A 111 -19.63 12.56 17.03
N ASN A 112 -18.45 12.06 16.64
CA ASN A 112 -17.95 12.06 15.27
C ASN A 112 -18.10 10.70 14.57
N CYS A 113 -18.93 9.81 15.13
CA CYS A 113 -19.29 8.53 14.54
C CYS A 113 -20.72 8.62 14.00
N PHE A 114 -20.86 8.75 12.69
CA PHE A 114 -22.13 9.04 12.04
C PHE A 114 -22.70 7.79 11.35
N VAL A 115 -24.01 7.58 11.51
CA VAL A 115 -24.73 6.47 10.87
C VAL A 115 -25.92 6.98 10.08
N GLY A 116 -26.06 6.49 8.84
CA GLY A 116 -27.18 6.80 7.96
C GLY A 116 -26.73 7.24 6.55
N PHE A 117 -27.70 7.47 5.67
CA PHE A 117 -27.43 7.92 4.29
C PHE A 117 -26.81 9.33 4.21
N ASP A 118 -26.94 10.12 5.28
CA ASP A 118 -26.35 11.45 5.40
C ASP A 118 -24.99 11.45 6.14
N ALA A 119 -24.50 10.27 6.56
CA ALA A 119 -23.24 10.16 7.31
C ALA A 119 -22.05 10.75 6.55
N TYR A 120 -22.02 10.61 5.22
CA TYR A 120 -20.94 11.17 4.40
C TYR A 120 -20.85 12.69 4.50
N GLN A 121 -22.00 13.39 4.55
CA GLN A 121 -22.04 14.85 4.71
C GLN A 121 -21.52 15.24 6.08
N LYS A 122 -21.97 14.54 7.13
CA LYS A 122 -21.53 14.77 8.51
C LYS A 122 -20.03 14.57 8.69
N VAL A 123 -19.43 13.55 8.04
CA VAL A 123 -17.97 13.36 8.04
C VAL A 123 -17.26 14.54 7.39
N ILE A 124 -17.73 15.01 6.23
CA ILE A 124 -17.14 16.17 5.54
C ILE A 124 -17.24 17.44 6.42
N ASP A 125 -18.37 17.65 7.07
CA ASP A 125 -18.64 18.84 7.90
C ASP A 125 -17.96 18.78 9.29
N SER A 126 -17.39 17.63 9.67
CA SER A 126 -16.76 17.42 10.99
C SER A 126 -15.38 18.08 11.17
N GLY A 127 -14.92 18.87 10.19
CA GLY A 127 -13.63 19.58 10.26
C GLY A 127 -12.42 18.67 10.05
N VAL A 128 -12.55 17.69 9.15
CA VAL A 128 -11.43 16.84 8.69
C VAL A 128 -10.62 17.55 7.60
N ASP A 129 -9.33 17.26 7.53
CA ASP A 129 -8.44 17.77 6.49
C ASP A 129 -8.50 16.89 5.22
N ILE A 130 -8.73 15.59 5.43
CA ILE A 130 -8.72 14.57 4.37
C ILE A 130 -9.94 13.65 4.55
N VAL A 131 -10.54 13.25 3.42
CA VAL A 131 -11.59 12.24 3.40
C VAL A 131 -11.11 11.00 2.67
N ILE A 132 -11.25 9.84 3.31
CA ILE A 132 -10.99 8.53 2.72
C ILE A 132 -12.33 7.92 2.31
N LEU A 133 -12.56 7.85 1.00
CA LEU A 133 -13.74 7.25 0.39
C LEU A 133 -13.47 5.77 0.09
N ALA A 134 -14.05 4.87 0.88
CA ALA A 134 -13.80 3.43 0.79
C ALA A 134 -15.11 2.62 1.00
N THR A 135 -16.12 2.97 0.20
CA THR A 135 -17.51 2.48 0.26
C THR A 135 -17.71 1.08 -0.33
#